data_AF-A0A4V3HXV1-F1
#
_entry.id   AF-A0A4V3HXV1-F1
#
_cell.length_a   1.000
_cell.length_b   1.000
_cell.length_c   1.000
_cell.angle_alpha   90.00
_cell.angle_beta   90.00
_cell.angle_gamma   90.00
#
_symmetry.space_group_name_H-M   'P 1'
#
loop_
_entity.id
_entity.type
_entity.pdbx_description
1 polymer ?
#
loop_
_entity_poly.entity_id
_entity_poly.type
_entity_poly.pdbx_seq_one_letter_code
_entity_poly.pdbx_strand_id
1 'polypeptide(L)'
;MTTLPEPVTSIASPFHMDYTYVAGIGRSVFLRGLAQRRLLARQCPDCERTYCPAPQFCSRCLSVLGEPYPLAGTGTVQTFCIVSFPFPGQVFTPPYAVAHIQLHGADTRLMHMIGDTAPDRVHIGMTVEPVWVSDQDLGATMQSIRYFRPVSNEAADA
;
A
#
# COMPACT_ATOMS: atom_id res chain seq x y z
N MET A 1 -1.85 65.91 -4.32
CA MET A 1 -1.97 64.57 -3.71
C MET A 1 -2.02 63.56 -4.83
N THR A 2 -0.97 62.77 -4.99
CA THR A 2 -0.90 61.74 -6.04
C THR A 2 -1.75 60.56 -5.61
N THR A 3 -2.70 60.14 -6.44
CA THR A 3 -3.57 58.98 -6.21
C THR A 3 -2.73 57.71 -6.13
N LEU A 4 -2.99 56.87 -5.12
CA LEU A 4 -2.33 55.56 -5.01
C LEU A 4 -2.83 54.63 -6.12
N PRO A 5 -1.97 53.71 -6.62
CA PRO A 5 -2.37 52.71 -7.58
C PRO A 5 -3.40 51.72 -6.98
N GLU A 6 -4.16 51.06 -7.86
CA GLU A 6 -5.10 50.01 -7.46
C GLU A 6 -4.39 48.87 -6.70
N PRO A 7 -4.97 48.33 -5.61
CA PRO A 7 -4.38 47.22 -4.87
C PRO A 7 -4.24 45.95 -5.72
N VAL A 8 -3.07 45.32 -5.68
CA VAL A 8 -2.84 44.00 -6.28
C VAL A 8 -3.58 42.93 -5.45
N THR A 9 -4.48 42.17 -6.09
CA THR A 9 -5.32 41.15 -5.42
C THR A 9 -4.77 39.72 -5.53
N SER A 10 -3.92 39.45 -6.52
CA SER A 10 -3.30 38.13 -6.71
C SER A 10 -1.98 38.27 -7.46
N ILE A 11 -1.04 37.38 -7.15
CA ILE A 11 0.23 37.26 -7.86
C ILE A 11 0.40 35.79 -8.23
N ALA A 12 0.61 35.50 -9.50
CA ALA A 12 0.99 34.16 -9.95
C ALA A 12 2.47 33.94 -9.63
N SER A 13 2.75 33.21 -8.54
CA SER A 13 4.10 32.83 -8.14
C SER A 13 4.27 31.31 -8.33
N PRO A 14 4.81 30.83 -9.47
CA PRO A 14 5.11 29.41 -9.61
C PRO A 14 6.14 29.01 -8.56
N PHE A 15 5.76 28.08 -7.68
CA PHE A 15 6.62 27.58 -6.62
C PHE A 15 7.17 26.22 -7.03
N HIS A 16 8.50 26.12 -7.14
CA HIS A 16 9.20 24.85 -7.31
C HIS A 16 9.90 24.52 -6.00
N MET A 17 9.60 23.34 -5.45
CA MET A 17 10.28 22.82 -4.27
C MET A 17 10.97 21.51 -4.62
N ASP A 18 12.28 21.48 -4.46
CA ASP A 18 13.06 20.25 -4.45
C ASP A 18 13.11 19.75 -3.00
N TYR A 19 12.66 18.51 -2.79
CA TYR A 19 12.75 17.87 -1.49
C TYR A 19 13.19 16.41 -1.64
N THR A 20 14.03 15.98 -0.69
CA THR A 20 14.43 14.58 -0.59
C THR A 20 13.42 13.85 0.28
N TYR A 21 12.62 12.98 -0.34
CA TYR A 21 11.72 12.11 0.41
C TYR A 21 12.49 10.91 0.98
N VAL A 22 12.42 10.73 2.30
CA VAL A 22 12.95 9.54 2.97
C VAL A 22 11.80 8.77 3.62
N ALA A 23 11.87 7.44 3.59
CA ALA A 23 10.80 6.59 4.12
C ALA A 23 10.58 6.73 5.64
N GLY A 24 11.57 7.25 6.39
CA GLY A 24 11.53 7.30 7.85
C GLY A 24 11.58 5.90 8.49
N ILE A 25 11.63 5.85 9.83
CA ILE A 25 11.90 4.59 10.56
C ILE A 25 10.84 3.52 10.28
N GLY A 26 9.55 3.86 10.46
CA GLY A 26 8.44 2.90 10.31
C GLY A 26 8.38 2.28 8.91
N ARG A 27 8.30 3.12 7.87
CA ARG A 27 8.21 2.62 6.49
C ARG A 27 9.48 1.91 6.05
N SER A 28 10.66 2.31 6.54
CA SER A 28 11.92 1.59 6.25
C SER A 28 11.92 0.17 6.81
N VAL A 29 11.35 -0.07 7.99
CA VAL A 29 11.20 -1.42 8.55
C VAL A 29 10.35 -2.29 7.63
N PHE A 30 9.18 -1.79 7.23
CA PHE A 30 8.30 -2.53 6.32
C PHE A 30 8.98 -2.83 4.98
N LEU A 31 9.60 -1.84 4.33
CA LEU A 31 10.30 -2.02 3.06
C LEU A 31 11.46 -3.01 3.16
N ARG A 32 12.27 -2.96 4.23
CA ARG A 32 13.34 -3.96 4.47
C ARG A 32 12.77 -5.36 4.71
N GLY A 33 11.58 -5.47 5.32
CA GLY A 33 10.86 -6.74 5.42
C GLY A 33 10.50 -7.31 4.04
N LEU A 34 10.03 -6.48 3.12
CA LEU A 34 9.69 -6.91 1.75
C LEU A 34 10.90 -7.49 1.00
N ALA A 35 12.10 -6.93 1.20
CA ALA A 35 13.35 -7.46 0.64
C ALA A 35 13.66 -8.89 1.11
N GLN A 36 13.03 -9.35 2.20
CA GLN A 36 13.19 -10.68 2.78
C GLN A 36 11.92 -11.54 2.65
N ARG A 37 10.97 -11.16 1.78
CA ARG A 37 9.64 -11.79 1.66
C ARG A 37 8.81 -11.80 2.95
N ARG A 38 8.92 -10.74 3.76
CA ARG A 38 8.22 -10.64 5.05
C ARG A 38 7.34 -9.40 5.11
N LEU A 39 6.05 -9.62 5.35
CA LEU A 39 5.11 -8.55 5.70
C LEU A 39 5.22 -8.27 7.20
N LEU A 40 6.01 -7.28 7.58
CA LEU A 40 6.20 -6.91 8.97
C LEU A 40 5.08 -5.98 9.45
N ALA A 41 4.46 -6.36 10.56
CA ALA A 41 3.46 -5.60 11.28
C ALA A 41 3.98 -5.13 12.64
N ARG A 42 3.32 -4.15 13.23
CA ARG A 42 3.55 -3.71 14.62
C ARG A 42 2.23 -3.48 15.31
N GLN A 43 2.18 -3.77 16.60
CA GLN A 43 0.99 -3.62 17.43
C GLN A 43 1.16 -2.45 18.42
N CYS A 44 0.07 -1.73 18.68
CA CYS A 44 0.04 -0.72 19.72
C CYS A 44 -0.13 -1.39 21.10
N PRO A 45 0.72 -1.10 22.09
CA PRO A 45 0.59 -1.69 23.42
C PRO A 45 -0.65 -1.21 24.19
N ASP A 46 -1.21 -0.04 23.84
CA ASP A 46 -2.31 0.57 24.59
C ASP A 46 -3.71 0.18 24.07
N CYS A 47 -3.85 0.03 22.75
CA CYS A 47 -5.13 -0.26 22.11
C CYS A 47 -5.13 -1.51 21.25
N GLU A 48 -4.03 -2.26 21.27
CA GLU A 48 -3.84 -3.56 20.58
C GLU A 48 -4.02 -3.53 19.06
N ARG A 49 -4.18 -2.35 18.46
CA ARG A 49 -4.32 -2.20 17.02
C ARG A 49 -3.02 -2.56 16.30
N THR A 50 -3.14 -3.43 15.30
CA THR A 50 -2.04 -3.92 14.48
C THR A 50 -1.98 -3.20 13.13
N TYR A 51 -0.78 -2.74 12.77
CA TYR A 51 -0.52 -1.98 11.55
C TYR A 51 0.40 -2.75 10.62
N CYS A 52 -0.01 -2.88 9.36
CA CYS A 52 0.80 -3.31 8.23
C CYS A 52 0.34 -2.54 6.96
N PRO A 53 1.17 -1.68 6.34
CA PRO A 53 2.55 -1.33 6.70
C PRO A 53 2.69 -0.72 8.09
N ALA A 54 3.75 -1.07 8.82
CA ALA A 54 3.92 -0.66 10.20
C ALA A 54 4.53 0.76 10.34
N PRO A 55 3.79 1.77 10.84
CA PRO A 55 4.37 3.07 11.16
C PRO A 55 5.22 3.00 12.44
N GLN A 56 5.78 4.14 12.86
CA GLN A 56 6.48 4.23 14.15
C GLN A 56 5.53 4.45 15.34
N PHE A 57 4.42 5.15 15.10
CA PHE A 57 3.48 5.57 16.15
C PHE A 57 2.06 5.13 15.82
N CYS A 58 1.27 4.87 16.87
CA CYS A 58 -0.15 4.62 16.75
C CYS A 58 -0.89 5.91 16.37
N SER A 59 -1.64 5.89 15.26
CA SER A 59 -2.46 7.03 14.83
C SER A 59 -3.57 7.43 15.81
N ARG A 60 -3.94 6.55 16.75
CA ARG A 60 -4.99 6.78 17.76
C ARG A 60 -4.43 7.19 19.12
N CYS A 61 -3.44 6.46 19.62
CA CYS A 61 -2.89 6.66 20.97
C CYS A 61 -1.67 7.58 20.99
N LEU A 62 -1.05 7.83 19.82
CA LEU A 62 0.20 8.57 19.66
C LEU A 62 1.42 7.93 20.36
N SER A 63 1.27 6.74 20.93
CA SER A 63 2.35 5.94 21.50
C SER A 63 3.19 5.23 20.44
N VAL A 64 4.44 4.94 20.78
CA VAL A 64 5.36 4.14 19.96
C VAL A 64 4.80 2.71 19.85
N LEU A 65 4.77 2.17 18.62
CA LEU A 65 4.36 0.77 18.41
C LEU A 65 5.46 -0.20 18.88
N GLY A 66 5.05 -1.40 19.31
CA GLY A 66 5.96 -2.46 19.76
C GLY A 66 6.91 -2.96 18.69
N GLU A 67 7.69 -4.01 18.99
CA GLU A 67 8.65 -4.55 18.03
C GLU A 67 7.97 -5.15 16.78
N PRO A 68 8.60 -5.06 15.59
CA PRO A 68 8.03 -5.63 14.37
C PRO A 68 8.00 -7.16 14.40
N TYR A 69 6.90 -7.73 13.91
CA TYR A 69 6.74 -9.18 13.76
C TYR A 69 6.14 -9.53 12.39
N PRO A 70 6.43 -10.71 11.82
CA PRO A 70 5.91 -11.11 10.53
C PRO A 70 4.44 -11.55 10.62
N LEU A 71 3.65 -11.19 9.61
CA LEU A 71 2.34 -11.78 9.34
C LEU A 71 2.48 -12.99 8.39
N ALA A 72 1.47 -13.86 8.38
CA ALA A 72 1.39 -15.00 7.46
C ALA A 72 1.35 -14.58 5.98
N GLY A 73 0.85 -13.38 5.69
CA GLY A 73 0.81 -12.80 4.35
C GLY A 73 -0.52 -12.95 3.63
N THR A 74 -1.35 -13.92 4.00
CA THR A 74 -2.71 -14.03 3.46
C THR A 74 -3.59 -12.87 3.90
N GLY A 75 -4.59 -12.54 3.10
CA GLY A 75 -5.55 -11.49 3.43
C GLY A 75 -6.85 -11.58 2.64
N THR A 76 -7.77 -10.69 2.95
CA THR A 76 -9.09 -10.62 2.33
C THR A 76 -9.24 -9.35 1.52
N VAL A 77 -9.77 -9.44 0.30
CA VAL A 77 -10.16 -8.26 -0.51
C VAL A 77 -11.35 -7.57 0.17
N GLN A 78 -11.14 -6.33 0.60
CA GLN A 78 -12.18 -5.52 1.27
C GLN A 78 -12.93 -4.63 0.28
N THR A 79 -12.23 -4.14 -0.74
CA THR A 79 -12.77 -3.36 -1.85
C THR A 79 -11.74 -3.35 -2.98
N PHE A 80 -12.18 -3.12 -4.21
CA PHE A 80 -11.32 -3.12 -5.39
C PHE A 80 -11.84 -2.18 -6.48
N CYS A 81 -10.95 -1.86 -7.42
CA CYS A 81 -11.25 -1.11 -8.63
C CYS A 81 -10.64 -1.83 -9.83
N ILE A 82 -11.39 -1.89 -10.94
CA ILE A 82 -10.91 -2.42 -12.22
C ILE A 82 -10.42 -1.26 -13.08
N VAL A 83 -9.12 -1.22 -13.32
CA VAL A 83 -8.50 -0.25 -14.23
C VAL A 83 -8.64 -0.80 -15.65
N SER A 84 -9.47 -0.15 -16.45
CA SER A 84 -9.82 -0.60 -17.81
C SER A 84 -9.11 0.18 -18.92
N PHE A 85 -8.59 1.36 -18.62
CA PHE A 85 -7.98 2.26 -19.61
C PHE A 85 -6.51 2.53 -19.30
N PRO A 86 -5.64 2.69 -20.32
CA PRO A 86 -4.23 3.00 -20.13
C PRO A 86 -4.00 4.44 -19.70
N PHE A 87 -2.95 4.69 -18.92
CA PHE A 87 -2.44 6.02 -18.58
C PHE A 87 -0.89 6.07 -18.64
N PRO A 88 -0.27 7.26 -18.77
CA PRO A 88 1.19 7.39 -18.84
C PRO A 88 1.90 6.86 -17.58
N GLY A 89 2.99 6.10 -17.76
CA GLY A 89 3.80 5.55 -16.66
C GLY A 89 3.26 4.26 -16.05
N GLN A 90 2.24 3.66 -16.65
CA GLN A 90 1.62 2.43 -16.19
C GLN A 90 2.48 1.19 -16.50
N VAL A 91 2.67 0.32 -15.51
CA VAL A 91 3.49 -0.91 -15.61
C VAL A 91 2.66 -2.14 -16.04
N PHE A 92 1.38 -2.19 -15.66
CA PHE A 92 0.48 -3.32 -15.95
C PHE A 92 -0.44 -2.98 -17.12
N THR A 93 -0.71 -3.93 -18.01
CA THR A 93 -1.65 -3.74 -19.13
C THR A 93 -3.10 -3.90 -18.66
N PRO A 94 -4.02 -2.95 -18.93
CA PRO A 94 -5.44 -3.12 -18.65
C PRO A 94 -6.05 -4.28 -19.45
N PRO A 95 -7.15 -4.90 -18.96
CA PRO A 95 -7.77 -4.66 -17.67
C PRO A 95 -7.06 -5.37 -16.51
N TYR A 96 -6.96 -4.72 -15.35
CA TYR A 96 -6.48 -5.34 -14.11
C TYR A 96 -7.20 -4.80 -12.88
N ALA A 97 -7.13 -5.55 -11.78
CA ALA A 97 -7.71 -5.15 -10.50
C ALA A 97 -6.65 -4.61 -9.53
N VAL A 98 -7.00 -3.53 -8.84
CA VAL A 98 -6.29 -3.01 -7.66
C VAL A 98 -7.23 -3.12 -6.47
N ALA A 99 -6.76 -3.70 -5.37
CA ALA A 99 -7.57 -3.98 -4.20
C ALA A 99 -6.96 -3.39 -2.93
N HIS A 100 -7.83 -3.03 -2.00
CA HIS A 100 -7.48 -2.89 -0.59
C HIS A 100 -7.62 -4.26 0.08
N ILE A 101 -6.48 -4.82 0.50
CA ILE A 101 -6.38 -6.14 1.10
C ILE A 101 -6.21 -5.98 2.60
N GLN A 102 -7.12 -6.55 3.39
CA GLN A 102 -6.93 -6.68 4.83
C GLN A 102 -6.09 -7.92 5.10
N LEU A 103 -4.81 -7.74 5.44
CA LEU A 103 -3.96 -8.87 5.82
C LEU A 103 -4.49 -9.50 7.11
N HIS A 104 -4.55 -10.83 7.15
CA HIS A 104 -4.96 -11.56 8.35
C HIS A 104 -3.98 -11.26 9.48
N GLY A 105 -4.52 -10.80 10.62
CA GLY A 105 -3.74 -10.33 11.76
C GLY A 105 -3.36 -8.85 11.75
N ALA A 106 -3.75 -8.07 10.74
CA ALA A 106 -3.66 -6.60 10.74
C ALA A 106 -5.04 -5.95 10.85
N ASP A 107 -5.09 -4.70 11.32
CA ASP A 107 -6.28 -3.83 11.36
C ASP A 107 -6.25 -2.73 10.28
N THR A 108 -5.18 -2.71 9.47
CA THR A 108 -4.99 -1.78 8.36
C THR A 108 -4.96 -2.51 7.04
N ARG A 109 -5.40 -1.84 5.98
CA ARG A 109 -5.47 -2.41 4.63
C ARG A 109 -4.23 -2.05 3.83
N LEU A 110 -3.67 -3.01 3.11
CA LEU A 110 -2.61 -2.82 2.13
C LEU A 110 -3.24 -2.72 0.74
N MET A 111 -2.96 -1.64 0.02
CA MET A 111 -3.39 -1.52 -1.38
C MET A 111 -2.38 -2.24 -2.28
N HIS A 112 -2.85 -3.17 -3.12
CA HIS A 112 -2.00 -3.83 -4.10
C HIS A 112 -2.79 -4.38 -5.30
N MET A 113 -2.07 -4.98 -6.25
CA MET A 113 -2.60 -5.53 -7.49
C MET A 113 -3.13 -6.94 -7.22
N ILE A 114 -4.21 -7.34 -7.88
CA ILE A 114 -4.66 -8.73 -7.93
C ILE A 114 -4.27 -9.34 -9.28
N GLY A 115 -3.61 -10.50 -9.26
CA GLY A 115 -3.16 -11.26 -10.43
C GLY A 115 -3.60 -12.72 -10.37
N ASP A 116 -3.19 -13.50 -11.37
CA ASP A 116 -3.58 -14.91 -11.57
C ASP A 116 -5.11 -15.17 -11.56
N THR A 117 -5.90 -14.15 -11.85
CA THR A 117 -7.36 -14.24 -12.03
C THR A 117 -7.83 -13.19 -13.02
N ALA A 118 -8.93 -13.48 -13.70
CA ALA A 118 -9.59 -12.49 -14.55
C ALA A 118 -10.14 -11.33 -13.69
N PRO A 119 -10.06 -10.06 -14.15
CA PRO A 119 -10.48 -8.91 -13.36
C PRO A 119 -11.95 -8.94 -12.93
N ASP A 120 -12.82 -9.54 -13.75
CA ASP A 120 -14.26 -9.71 -13.49
C ASP A 120 -14.58 -10.77 -12.43
N ARG A 121 -13.62 -11.64 -12.09
CA ARG A 121 -13.74 -12.63 -11.01
C ARG A 121 -13.36 -12.09 -9.63
N VAL A 122 -12.69 -10.93 -9.59
CA VAL A 122 -12.32 -10.30 -8.32
C VAL A 122 -13.59 -9.83 -7.60
N HIS A 123 -13.74 -10.20 -6.34
CA HIS A 123 -14.90 -9.84 -5.53
C HIS A 123 -14.51 -9.54 -4.08
N ILE A 124 -15.36 -8.78 -3.39
CA ILE A 124 -15.18 -8.49 -1.96
C ILE A 124 -15.36 -9.80 -1.17
N GLY A 125 -14.45 -10.06 -0.23
CA GLY A 125 -14.42 -11.31 0.53
C GLY A 125 -13.41 -12.34 0.00
N MET A 126 -12.92 -12.18 -1.23
CA MET A 126 -11.94 -13.08 -1.83
C MET A 126 -10.67 -13.18 -0.98
N THR A 127 -10.23 -14.42 -0.70
CA THR A 127 -9.00 -14.71 0.03
C THR A 127 -7.80 -14.72 -0.92
N VAL A 128 -6.74 -13.98 -0.59
CA VAL A 128 -5.57 -13.79 -1.44
C VAL A 128 -4.25 -13.97 -0.70
N GLU A 129 -3.19 -14.33 -1.44
CA GLU A 129 -1.82 -14.48 -0.94
C GLU A 129 -0.80 -13.74 -1.83
N PRO A 130 0.33 -13.27 -1.28
CA PRO A 130 1.31 -12.51 -2.03
C PRO A 130 2.14 -13.41 -2.94
N VAL A 131 2.31 -12.99 -4.19
CA VAL A 131 3.27 -13.54 -5.13
C VAL A 131 4.49 -12.63 -5.14
N TRP A 132 5.63 -13.17 -4.73
CA TRP A 132 6.90 -12.45 -4.68
C TRP A 132 7.61 -12.49 -6.03
N VAL A 133 8.41 -11.47 -6.30
CA VAL A 133 9.36 -11.50 -7.42
C VAL A 133 10.51 -12.49 -7.16
N SER A 134 11.36 -12.68 -8.18
CA SER A 134 12.56 -13.52 -8.08
C SER A 134 13.53 -12.98 -7.01
N ASP A 135 14.43 -13.81 -6.49
CA ASP A 135 15.41 -13.38 -5.47
C ASP A 135 16.29 -12.22 -5.95
N GLN A 136 16.57 -12.15 -7.26
CA GLN A 136 17.40 -11.10 -7.86
C GLN A 136 16.69 -9.74 -7.92
N ASP A 137 15.36 -9.76 -7.96
CA ASP A 137 14.52 -8.56 -8.06
C ASP A 137 14.01 -8.08 -6.69
N LEU A 138 14.27 -8.84 -5.62
CA LEU A 138 13.87 -8.44 -4.27
C LEU A 138 14.63 -7.19 -3.82
N GLY A 139 13.88 -6.23 -3.29
CA GLY A 139 14.46 -5.00 -2.75
C GLY A 139 13.59 -4.36 -1.67
N ALA A 140 14.07 -3.23 -1.14
CA ALA A 140 13.32 -2.41 -0.20
C ALA A 140 12.24 -1.55 -0.91
N THR A 141 11.36 -2.22 -1.66
CA THR A 141 10.35 -1.62 -2.53
C THR A 141 9.04 -2.42 -2.46
N MET A 142 7.92 -1.74 -2.71
CA MET A 142 6.61 -2.41 -2.88
C MET A 142 6.63 -3.43 -4.03
N GLN A 143 7.46 -3.20 -5.05
CA GLN A 143 7.58 -4.06 -6.23
C GLN A 143 8.12 -5.46 -5.92
N SER A 144 8.68 -5.68 -4.72
CA SER A 144 9.07 -7.02 -4.25
C SER A 144 7.87 -7.98 -4.18
N ILE A 145 6.67 -7.44 -3.97
CA ILE A 145 5.42 -8.17 -4.17
C ILE A 145 4.98 -7.87 -5.60
N ARG A 146 4.94 -8.90 -6.44
CA ARG A 146 4.54 -8.78 -7.84
C ARG A 146 3.05 -8.45 -7.94
N TYR A 147 2.23 -9.17 -7.18
CA TYR A 147 0.78 -9.00 -6.99
C TYR A 147 0.32 -9.94 -5.88
N PHE A 148 -0.96 -9.87 -5.52
CA PHE A 148 -1.65 -10.90 -4.74
C PHE A 148 -2.48 -11.78 -5.68
N ARG A 149 -2.55 -13.08 -5.41
CA ARG A 149 -3.40 -14.02 -6.17
C ARG A 149 -4.47 -14.64 -5.29
N PRO A 150 -5.61 -15.09 -5.84
CA PRO A 150 -6.58 -15.88 -5.08
C PRO A 150 -5.95 -17.16 -4.53
N VAL A 151 -6.34 -17.55 -3.32
CA VAL A 151 -5.99 -18.85 -2.77
C VAL A 151 -6.85 -19.91 -3.47
N SER A 152 -6.23 -21.02 -3.87
CA SER A 152 -6.79 -22.05 -4.76
C SER A 152 -8.09 -22.70 -4.29
N ASN A 153 -8.51 -22.53 -3.03
CA ASN A 153 -9.74 -23.10 -2.50
C ASN A 153 -11.02 -22.32 -2.88
N GLU A 154 -10.91 -21.13 -3.49
CA GLU A 154 -12.06 -20.32 -3.95
C GLU A 154 -12.20 -20.28 -5.48
N ALA A 155 -11.15 -20.64 -6.24
CA ALA A 155 -11.17 -20.59 -7.70
C ALA A 155 -11.98 -21.71 -8.38
N ALA A 156 -12.41 -22.72 -7.61
CA ALA A 156 -13.16 -23.88 -8.10
C ALA A 156 -14.69 -23.71 -8.00
N ASP A 157 -15.18 -22.74 -7.22
CA ASP A 157 -16.60 -22.59 -6.88
C ASP A 157 -17.24 -21.29 -7.43
N ALA A 158 -16.62 -20.66 -8.44
CA ALA A 158 -17.15 -19.48 -9.13
C ALA A 158 -17.30 -19.70 -10.64
#